data_AF-A0A7S0NT58-F1
#
_entry.id   AF-A0A7S0NT58-F1
#
_cell.length_a   1.000
_cell.length_b   1.000
_cell.length_c   1.000
_cell.angle_alpha   90.00
_cell.angle_beta   90.00
_cell.angle_gamma   90.00
#
_symmetry.space_group_name_H-M   'P 1'
#
loop_
_entity.id
_entity.type
_entity.pdbx_description
1 polymer ?
#
loop_
_entity_poly.entity_id
_entity_poly.type
_entity_poly.pdbx_seq_one_letter_code
_entity_poly.pdbx_strand_id
1 'polypeptide(L)'
;MRSLYLCGCRRLRALSLSHASLAEVHISWCSQLRSVDLTCGQLGSLYAYGCLRLAEPRLACPSLRLLEVQKCKALTDAELPSLTQASAQLAVLNLTDCQLLRRPVIESERLRTLHLYNCLQLLGVTVRCPNLELLNLTYCLNLVQLSLSCEQLRTLLCAGCKQLCDESVLAAATSSAYLRSFDLKGCSQLAAETLTEVERLVSPAPSAGPSSEPNKG
;
A
#
# COMPACT_ATOMS: atom_id res chain seq x y z
N MET A 1 -18.71 -15.34 19.06
CA MET A 1 -17.74 -15.80 18.03
C MET A 1 -16.85 -14.62 17.68
N ARG A 2 -15.52 -14.74 17.82
CA ARG A 2 -14.57 -13.64 17.55
C ARG A 2 -13.91 -13.71 16.17
N SER A 3 -13.78 -14.89 15.60
CA SER A 3 -13.21 -15.07 14.26
C SER A 3 -14.11 -15.97 13.42
N LEU A 4 -14.22 -15.67 12.13
CA LEU A 4 -14.92 -16.47 11.14
C LEU A 4 -13.94 -16.98 10.09
N TYR A 5 -13.95 -18.29 9.82
CA TYR A 5 -13.09 -18.94 8.84
C TYR A 5 -13.92 -19.60 7.75
N LEU A 6 -13.77 -19.12 6.52
CA LEU A 6 -14.42 -19.60 5.29
C LEU A 6 -13.41 -19.80 4.16
N CYS A 7 -12.12 -19.96 4.49
CA CYS A 7 -11.07 -20.11 3.51
C CYS A 7 -11.33 -21.28 2.55
N GLY A 8 -11.14 -21.04 1.25
CA GLY A 8 -11.27 -22.07 0.23
C GLY A 8 -12.72 -22.47 -0.09
N CYS A 9 -13.73 -21.74 0.38
CA CYS A 9 -15.12 -21.96 -0.01
C CYS A 9 -15.35 -21.63 -1.50
N ARG A 10 -15.01 -22.55 -2.40
CA ARG A 10 -15.02 -22.36 -3.87
C ARG A 10 -16.41 -22.13 -4.49
N ARG A 11 -17.49 -22.29 -3.72
CA ARG A 11 -18.87 -21.99 -4.16
C ARG A 11 -19.42 -20.70 -3.58
N LEU A 12 -18.74 -20.08 -2.61
CA LEU A 12 -19.16 -18.84 -2.00
C LEU A 12 -19.07 -17.72 -3.04
N ARG A 13 -20.18 -17.03 -3.30
CA ARG A 13 -20.28 -15.94 -4.30
C ARG A 13 -20.49 -14.58 -3.66
N ALA A 14 -21.18 -14.55 -2.53
CA ALA A 14 -21.44 -13.36 -1.76
C ALA A 14 -21.31 -13.73 -0.27
N LEU A 15 -20.80 -12.78 0.52
CA LEU A 15 -20.81 -12.87 1.97
C LEU A 15 -21.37 -11.57 2.52
N SER A 16 -22.46 -11.66 3.30
CA SER A 16 -23.03 -10.52 4.00
C SER A 16 -23.06 -10.83 5.48
N LEU A 17 -22.46 -9.98 6.32
CA LEU A 17 -22.41 -10.17 7.76
C LEU A 17 -22.62 -8.84 8.48
N SER A 18 -23.44 -8.87 9.52
CA SER A 18 -23.47 -7.82 10.54
C SER A 18 -23.25 -8.46 11.91
N HIS A 19 -22.17 -8.08 12.59
CA HIS A 19 -21.82 -8.71 13.86
C HIS A 19 -21.03 -7.77 14.78
N ALA A 20 -21.50 -7.60 16.01
CA ALA A 20 -20.96 -6.62 16.95
C ALA A 20 -19.58 -7.00 17.53
N SER A 21 -19.29 -8.30 17.67
CA SER A 21 -18.08 -8.79 18.37
C SER A 21 -17.10 -9.56 17.48
N LEU A 22 -17.31 -9.55 16.16
CA LEU A 22 -16.41 -10.24 15.22
C LEU A 22 -15.15 -9.39 15.06
N ALA A 23 -14.01 -9.96 15.42
CA ALA A 23 -12.70 -9.31 15.36
C ALA A 23 -11.93 -9.67 14.08
N GLU A 24 -12.16 -10.86 13.53
CA GLU A 24 -11.45 -11.32 12.34
C GLU A 24 -12.36 -12.09 11.36
N VAL A 25 -12.13 -11.88 10.07
CA VAL A 25 -12.75 -12.67 8.99
C VAL A 25 -11.67 -13.19 8.06
N HIS A 26 -11.68 -14.49 7.83
CA HIS A 26 -10.77 -15.20 6.93
C HIS A 26 -11.58 -15.83 5.81
N ILE A 27 -11.50 -15.26 4.60
CA ILE A 27 -12.24 -15.67 3.40
C ILE A 27 -11.30 -15.94 2.22
N SER A 28 -10.02 -16.15 2.48
CA SER A 28 -9.00 -16.36 1.46
C SER A 28 -9.30 -17.53 0.54
N TRP A 29 -8.86 -17.44 -0.72
CA TRP A 29 -9.07 -18.46 -1.76
C TRP A 29 -10.54 -18.80 -2.08
N CYS A 30 -11.50 -17.96 -1.68
CA CYS A 30 -12.88 -18.05 -2.18
C CYS A 30 -12.94 -17.55 -3.62
N SER A 31 -12.47 -18.36 -4.57
CA SER A 31 -12.25 -17.93 -5.97
C SER A 31 -13.51 -17.52 -6.75
N GLN A 32 -14.70 -17.85 -6.23
CA GLN A 32 -15.99 -17.45 -6.79
C GLN A 32 -16.62 -16.24 -6.08
N LEU A 33 -16.03 -15.76 -4.99
CA LEU A 33 -16.53 -14.64 -4.21
C LEU A 33 -16.44 -13.37 -5.04
N ARG A 34 -17.58 -12.68 -5.19
CA ARG A 34 -17.72 -11.45 -5.98
C ARG A 34 -17.97 -10.24 -5.10
N SER A 35 -18.82 -10.42 -4.08
CA SER A 35 -19.21 -9.36 -3.17
C SER A 35 -19.01 -9.76 -1.72
N VAL A 36 -18.63 -8.77 -0.92
CA VAL A 36 -18.47 -8.88 0.53
C VAL A 36 -19.11 -7.65 1.12
N ASP A 37 -20.10 -7.83 1.99
CA ASP A 37 -20.75 -6.74 2.73
C ASP A 37 -20.59 -7.00 4.23
N LEU A 38 -19.73 -6.24 4.90
CA LEU A 38 -19.42 -6.42 6.32
C LEU A 38 -19.74 -5.16 7.10
N THR A 39 -20.71 -5.27 8.01
CA THR A 39 -21.02 -4.23 9.01
C THR A 39 -20.66 -4.75 10.41
N CYS A 40 -19.39 -4.58 10.79
CA CYS A 40 -18.83 -5.17 12.01
C CYS A 40 -18.05 -4.13 12.82
N GLY A 41 -18.59 -3.71 13.97
CA GLY A 41 -18.03 -2.62 14.77
C GLY A 41 -16.63 -2.89 15.35
N GLN A 42 -16.30 -4.17 15.59
CA GLN A 42 -15.05 -4.60 16.22
C GLN A 42 -14.10 -5.33 15.26
N LEU A 43 -14.43 -5.41 13.96
CA LEU A 43 -13.60 -6.13 12.99
C LEU A 43 -12.27 -5.39 12.84
N GLY A 44 -11.19 -6.04 13.28
CA GLY A 44 -9.84 -5.51 13.22
C GLY A 44 -9.06 -5.98 12.00
N SER A 45 -9.36 -7.18 11.49
CA SER A 45 -8.63 -7.79 10.37
C SER A 45 -9.57 -8.51 9.39
N LEU A 46 -9.37 -8.25 8.10
CA LEU A 46 -10.01 -8.99 7.01
C LEU A 46 -8.95 -9.59 6.09
N TYR A 47 -8.95 -10.92 5.97
CA TYR A 47 -8.09 -11.67 5.09
C TYR A 47 -8.90 -12.24 3.92
N ALA A 48 -8.71 -11.67 2.73
CA ALA A 48 -9.43 -12.00 1.51
C ALA A 48 -8.50 -12.29 0.32
N TYR A 49 -7.23 -12.60 0.58
CA TYR A 49 -6.27 -12.89 -0.49
C TYR A 49 -6.69 -14.10 -1.34
N GLY A 50 -6.46 -14.01 -2.66
CA GLY A 50 -6.84 -15.05 -3.62
C GLY A 50 -8.32 -15.09 -3.98
N CYS A 51 -9.13 -14.11 -3.55
CA CYS A 51 -10.51 -13.95 -4.02
C CYS A 51 -10.53 -13.33 -5.43
N LEU A 52 -10.18 -14.15 -6.44
CA LEU A 52 -9.94 -13.71 -7.82
C LEU A 52 -11.08 -12.91 -8.47
N ARG A 53 -12.32 -13.08 -8.00
CA ARG A 53 -13.53 -12.46 -8.53
C ARG A 53 -14.09 -11.34 -7.66
N LEU A 54 -13.44 -11.01 -6.53
CA LEU A 54 -13.90 -9.97 -5.62
C LEU A 54 -13.83 -8.62 -6.32
N ALA A 55 -14.98 -8.01 -6.53
CA ALA A 55 -15.14 -6.72 -7.23
C ALA A 55 -16.00 -5.74 -6.43
N GLU A 56 -16.77 -6.21 -5.44
CA GLU A 56 -17.71 -5.37 -4.70
C GLU A 56 -17.53 -5.54 -3.18
N PRO A 57 -16.37 -5.15 -2.62
CA PRO A 57 -16.21 -5.08 -1.17
C PRO A 57 -16.89 -3.82 -0.61
N ARG A 58 -17.84 -4.01 0.29
CA ARG A 58 -18.52 -2.97 1.07
C ARG A 58 -18.21 -3.21 2.54
N LEU A 59 -17.45 -2.30 3.13
CA LEU A 59 -16.99 -2.44 4.51
C LEU A 59 -17.53 -1.25 5.32
N ALA A 60 -18.31 -1.54 6.36
CA ALA A 60 -18.69 -0.61 7.41
C ALA A 60 -18.08 -1.12 8.72
N CYS A 61 -16.75 -1.02 8.80
CA CYS A 61 -15.93 -1.62 9.86
C CYS A 61 -14.97 -0.58 10.44
N PRO A 62 -15.42 0.29 11.37
CA PRO A 62 -14.66 1.46 11.82
C PRO A 62 -13.36 1.12 12.57
N SER A 63 -13.24 -0.12 13.06
CA SER A 63 -12.09 -0.61 13.81
C SER A 63 -11.07 -1.38 12.95
N LEU A 64 -11.31 -1.48 11.63
CA LEU A 64 -10.50 -2.31 10.73
C LEU A 64 -9.10 -1.73 10.56
N ARG A 65 -8.08 -2.44 11.03
CA ARG A 65 -6.67 -2.02 10.95
C ARG A 65 -5.91 -2.70 9.82
N LEU A 66 -6.30 -3.92 9.45
CA LEU A 66 -5.64 -4.74 8.45
C LEU A 66 -6.63 -5.19 7.37
N LEU A 67 -6.35 -4.84 6.13
CA LEU A 67 -7.07 -5.31 4.95
C LEU A 67 -6.12 -5.99 3.96
N GLU A 68 -6.28 -7.30 3.81
CA GLU A 68 -5.50 -8.13 2.92
C GLU A 68 -6.34 -8.64 1.75
N VAL A 69 -6.15 -8.06 0.56
CA VAL A 69 -6.91 -8.35 -0.67
C VAL A 69 -5.99 -8.69 -1.84
N GLN A 70 -4.84 -9.30 -1.55
CA GLN A 70 -3.86 -9.71 -2.55
C GLN A 70 -4.49 -10.66 -3.57
N LYS A 71 -4.07 -10.57 -4.84
CA LYS A 71 -4.56 -11.43 -5.94
C LYS A 71 -6.07 -11.30 -6.18
N CYS A 72 -6.73 -10.24 -5.72
CA CYS A 72 -8.11 -9.94 -6.09
C CYS A 72 -8.12 -9.30 -7.48
N LYS A 73 -8.06 -10.15 -8.51
CA LYS A 73 -7.88 -9.74 -9.93
C LYS A 73 -9.08 -9.03 -10.55
N ALA A 74 -10.19 -8.89 -9.82
CA ALA A 74 -11.37 -8.15 -10.27
C ALA A 74 -11.50 -6.77 -9.60
N LEU A 75 -10.67 -6.43 -8.61
CA LEU A 75 -10.65 -5.09 -8.01
C LEU A 75 -10.02 -4.08 -8.96
N THR A 76 -10.67 -2.92 -9.07
CA THR A 76 -10.25 -1.79 -9.90
C THR A 76 -10.02 -0.57 -9.02
N ASP A 77 -9.63 0.55 -9.65
CA ASP A 77 -9.43 1.82 -8.95
C ASP A 77 -10.74 2.34 -8.31
N ALA A 78 -11.92 1.95 -8.83
CA ALA A 78 -13.22 2.46 -8.41
C ALA A 78 -13.61 2.05 -6.98
N GLU A 79 -13.15 0.88 -6.52
CA GLU A 79 -13.49 0.38 -5.19
C GLU A 79 -12.60 0.96 -4.08
N LEU A 80 -11.40 1.43 -4.41
CA LEU A 80 -10.38 1.78 -3.43
C LEU A 80 -10.77 2.96 -2.51
N PRO A 81 -11.41 4.04 -2.99
CA PRO A 81 -11.85 5.12 -2.10
C PRO A 81 -12.78 4.62 -1.00
N SER A 82 -13.69 3.70 -1.35
CA SER A 82 -14.60 3.10 -0.36
C SER A 82 -13.85 2.25 0.65
N LEU A 83 -12.82 1.50 0.25
CA LEU A 83 -12.02 0.67 1.15
C LEU A 83 -11.20 1.51 2.14
N THR A 84 -10.66 2.65 1.72
CA THR A 84 -9.83 3.50 2.57
C THR A 84 -10.66 4.43 3.45
N GLN A 85 -11.81 4.90 2.99
CA GLN A 85 -12.73 5.76 3.76
C GLN A 85 -13.59 4.96 4.75
N ALA A 86 -13.89 3.70 4.44
CA ALA A 86 -14.69 2.79 5.28
C ALA A 86 -14.10 2.53 6.67
N SER A 87 -12.79 2.71 6.84
CA SER A 87 -12.12 2.47 8.11
C SER A 87 -11.20 3.62 8.48
N ALA A 88 -11.65 4.39 9.46
CA ALA A 88 -10.90 5.46 10.08
C ALA A 88 -9.63 4.98 10.82
N GLN A 89 -9.37 3.67 10.91
CA GLN A 89 -8.24 3.07 11.62
C GLN A 89 -7.37 2.17 10.73
N LEU A 90 -7.61 2.15 9.41
CA LEU A 90 -6.85 1.28 8.51
C LEU A 90 -5.37 1.66 8.51
N ALA A 91 -4.53 0.75 9.02
CA ALA A 91 -3.10 0.96 9.14
C ALA A 91 -2.33 0.21 8.04
N VAL A 92 -2.85 -0.92 7.57
CA VAL A 92 -2.22 -1.77 6.56
C VAL A 92 -3.22 -2.13 5.47
N LEU A 93 -2.87 -1.83 4.22
CA LEU A 93 -3.60 -2.22 3.02
C LEU A 93 -2.67 -2.99 2.08
N ASN A 94 -3.04 -4.23 1.76
CA ASN A 94 -2.27 -5.07 0.85
C ASN A 94 -3.06 -5.40 -0.42
N LEU A 95 -2.67 -4.74 -1.52
CA LEU A 95 -3.21 -4.86 -2.88
C LEU A 95 -2.23 -5.59 -3.82
N THR A 96 -1.29 -6.37 -3.27
CA THR A 96 -0.32 -7.14 -4.06
C THR A 96 -1.00 -7.99 -5.15
N ASP A 97 -0.49 -7.95 -6.38
CA ASP A 97 -0.98 -8.77 -7.51
C ASP A 97 -2.46 -8.49 -7.87
N CYS A 98 -2.94 -7.26 -7.63
CA CYS A 98 -4.23 -6.77 -8.12
C CYS A 98 -4.07 -6.23 -9.56
N GLN A 99 -4.40 -7.08 -10.54
CA GLN A 99 -4.03 -6.87 -11.95
C GLN A 99 -4.92 -5.91 -12.75
N LEU A 100 -5.97 -5.33 -12.17
CA LEU A 100 -6.82 -4.35 -12.87
C LEU A 100 -6.69 -2.93 -12.32
N LEU A 101 -5.82 -2.72 -11.33
CA LEU A 101 -5.47 -1.37 -10.87
C LEU A 101 -4.64 -0.67 -11.95
N ARG A 102 -4.97 0.60 -12.23
CA ARG A 102 -4.29 1.38 -13.29
C ARG A 102 -3.74 2.68 -12.73
N ARG A 103 -4.60 3.48 -12.10
CA ARG A 103 -4.26 4.80 -11.54
C ARG A 103 -4.95 4.99 -10.19
N PRO A 104 -4.69 4.12 -9.20
CA PRO A 104 -5.33 4.21 -7.90
C PRO A 104 -5.00 5.53 -7.21
N VAL A 105 -6.03 6.11 -6.60
CA VAL A 105 -5.92 7.24 -5.69
C VAL A 105 -6.20 6.72 -4.28
N ILE A 106 -5.19 6.76 -3.41
CA ILE A 106 -5.27 6.30 -2.03
C ILE A 106 -5.16 7.49 -1.10
N GLU A 107 -6.21 7.73 -0.32
CA GLU A 107 -6.26 8.77 0.70
C GLU A 107 -6.57 8.15 2.05
N SER A 108 -5.77 8.45 3.07
CA SER A 108 -6.00 7.99 4.44
C SER A 108 -5.12 8.72 5.44
N GLU A 109 -5.71 9.16 6.54
CA GLU A 109 -5.02 9.77 7.67
C GLU A 109 -4.28 8.76 8.56
N ARG A 110 -4.58 7.45 8.45
CA ARG A 110 -4.04 6.43 9.37
C ARG A 110 -3.18 5.37 8.70
N LEU A 111 -3.21 5.26 7.37
CA LEU A 111 -2.48 4.23 6.65
C LEU A 111 -0.98 4.41 6.86
N ARG A 112 -0.31 3.35 7.34
CA ARG A 112 1.14 3.29 7.57
C ARG A 112 1.85 2.42 6.55
N THR A 113 1.16 1.41 6.01
CA THR A 113 1.74 0.44 5.09
C THR A 113 0.82 0.19 3.91
N LEU A 114 1.35 0.40 2.69
CA LEU A 114 0.67 0.14 1.44
C LEU A 114 1.52 -0.77 0.56
N HIS A 115 0.94 -1.91 0.16
CA HIS A 115 1.55 -2.82 -0.79
C HIS A 115 0.77 -2.85 -2.10
N LEU A 116 1.47 -2.58 -3.20
CA LEU A 116 1.02 -2.66 -4.59
C LEU A 116 1.99 -3.54 -5.41
N TYR A 117 2.73 -4.44 -4.75
CA TYR A 117 3.71 -5.33 -5.39
C TYR A 117 3.12 -6.08 -6.59
N ASN A 118 3.87 -6.12 -7.69
CA ASN A 118 3.52 -6.88 -8.90
C ASN A 118 2.15 -6.52 -9.51
N CYS A 119 1.69 -5.27 -9.39
CA CYS A 119 0.50 -4.80 -10.11
C CYS A 119 0.89 -4.40 -11.53
N LEU A 120 0.75 -5.32 -12.49
CA LEU A 120 1.35 -5.16 -13.82
C LEU A 120 0.63 -4.15 -14.70
N GLN A 121 -0.63 -3.82 -14.43
CA GLN A 121 -1.40 -2.81 -15.18
C GLN A 121 -1.31 -1.39 -14.59
N LEU A 122 -0.54 -1.24 -13.50
CA LEU A 122 -0.37 0.03 -12.82
C LEU A 122 0.44 0.99 -13.70
N LEU A 123 -0.18 2.10 -14.10
CA LEU A 123 0.42 3.16 -14.90
C LEU A 123 0.83 4.35 -14.02
N GLY A 124 0.05 4.66 -12.99
CA GLY A 124 0.38 5.71 -12.05
C GLY A 124 -0.18 5.42 -10.67
N VAL A 125 0.34 6.09 -9.64
CA VAL A 125 -0.21 6.00 -8.29
C VAL A 125 -0.24 7.39 -7.67
N THR A 126 -1.39 7.73 -7.08
CA THR A 126 -1.51 8.92 -6.23
C THR A 126 -1.76 8.48 -4.80
N VAL A 127 -0.88 8.86 -3.88
CA VAL A 127 -1.01 8.53 -2.46
C VAL A 127 -0.98 9.82 -1.64
N ARG A 128 -2.10 10.11 -0.96
CA ARG A 128 -2.25 11.22 -0.01
C ARG A 128 -2.46 10.63 1.38
N CYS A 129 -1.36 10.18 1.97
CA CYS A 129 -1.35 9.51 3.26
C CYS A 129 -0.21 10.09 4.10
N PRO A 130 -0.46 11.14 4.93
CA PRO A 130 0.60 11.85 5.64
C PRO A 130 1.35 10.94 6.62
N ASN A 131 0.70 9.92 7.17
CA ASN A 131 1.26 8.95 8.11
C ASN A 131 1.82 7.67 7.45
N LEU A 132 1.90 7.61 6.12
CA LEU A 132 2.44 6.43 5.43
C LEU A 132 3.93 6.31 5.68
N GLU A 133 4.38 5.14 6.13
CA GLU A 133 5.79 4.85 6.43
C GLU A 133 6.44 3.96 5.36
N LEU A 134 5.65 3.06 4.74
CA LEU A 134 6.11 2.12 3.73
C LEU A 134 5.17 2.09 2.53
N LEU A 135 5.73 2.32 1.35
CA LEU A 135 5.09 2.09 0.05
C LEU A 135 5.90 1.08 -0.76
N ASN A 136 5.27 -0.04 -1.12
CA ASN A 136 5.89 -1.07 -1.96
C ASN A 136 5.20 -1.16 -3.32
N LEU A 137 5.94 -0.82 -4.37
CA LEU A 137 5.57 -0.83 -5.78
C LEU A 137 6.46 -1.78 -6.61
N THR A 138 7.26 -2.62 -5.95
CA THR A 138 8.22 -3.52 -6.61
C THR A 138 7.52 -4.38 -7.67
N TYR A 139 8.15 -4.49 -8.84
CA TYR A 139 7.68 -5.16 -10.06
C TYR A 139 6.37 -4.61 -10.66
N CYS A 140 6.04 -3.33 -10.43
CA CYS A 140 5.03 -2.64 -11.23
C CYS A 140 5.63 -2.22 -12.59
N LEU A 141 5.73 -3.18 -13.51
CA LEU A 141 6.54 -3.04 -14.73
C LEU A 141 6.12 -1.87 -15.64
N ASN A 142 4.86 -1.45 -15.61
CA ASN A 142 4.29 -0.40 -16.46
C ASN A 142 4.11 0.95 -15.73
N LEU A 143 4.60 1.06 -14.50
CA LEU A 143 4.44 2.26 -13.68
C LEU A 143 5.29 3.40 -14.22
N VAL A 144 4.65 4.50 -14.61
CA VAL A 144 5.30 5.69 -15.15
C VAL A 144 5.28 6.89 -14.21
N GLN A 145 4.28 6.95 -13.31
CA GLN A 145 4.01 8.17 -12.53
C GLN A 145 3.74 7.89 -11.06
N LEU A 146 4.38 8.68 -10.19
CA LEU A 146 4.16 8.74 -8.75
C LEU A 146 3.75 10.16 -8.37
N SER A 147 2.68 10.27 -7.59
CA SER A 147 2.27 11.51 -6.95
C SER A 147 2.09 11.22 -5.46
N LEU A 148 3.10 11.57 -4.67
CA LEU A 148 3.15 11.23 -3.25
C LEU A 148 3.01 12.48 -2.39
N SER A 149 2.06 12.46 -1.46
CA SER A 149 1.92 13.40 -0.35
C SER A 149 1.96 12.57 0.94
N CYS A 150 3.18 12.13 1.28
CA CYS A 150 3.46 11.18 2.36
C CYS A 150 4.62 11.69 3.21
N GLU A 151 4.32 12.62 4.12
CA GLU A 151 5.34 13.31 4.93
C GLU A 151 6.18 12.33 5.76
N GLN A 152 5.57 11.28 6.32
CA GLN A 152 6.24 10.30 7.18
C GLN A 152 6.86 9.11 6.43
N LEU A 153 6.94 9.16 5.09
CA LEU A 153 7.44 8.02 4.31
C LEU A 153 8.92 7.74 4.63
N ARG A 154 9.21 6.50 5.00
CA ARG A 154 10.58 6.05 5.34
C ARG A 154 11.13 5.09 4.31
N THR A 155 10.26 4.30 3.69
CA THR A 155 10.61 3.25 2.74
C THR A 155 9.76 3.33 1.49
N LEU A 156 10.41 3.50 0.34
CA LEU A 156 9.81 3.44 -0.98
C LEU A 156 10.50 2.34 -1.81
N LEU A 157 9.77 1.29 -2.16
CA LEU A 157 10.32 0.17 -2.94
C LEU A 157 9.75 0.22 -4.35
N CYS A 158 10.60 0.47 -5.33
CA CYS A 158 10.23 0.58 -6.75
C CYS A 158 11.07 -0.37 -7.62
N ALA A 159 11.75 -1.36 -7.04
CA ALA A 159 12.61 -2.27 -7.80
C ALA A 159 11.85 -2.91 -8.98
N GLY A 160 12.50 -2.94 -10.15
CA GLY A 160 11.94 -3.49 -11.37
C GLY A 160 10.82 -2.66 -12.02
N CYS A 161 10.55 -1.43 -11.58
CA CYS A 161 9.62 -0.52 -12.28
C CYS A 161 10.28 0.04 -13.54
N LYS A 162 10.24 -0.73 -14.63
CA LYS A 162 11.03 -0.46 -15.85
C LYS A 162 10.62 0.80 -16.63
N GLN A 163 9.42 1.31 -16.40
CA GLN A 163 8.85 2.47 -17.10
C GLN A 163 8.86 3.75 -16.24
N LEU A 164 9.44 3.69 -15.04
CA LEU A 164 9.46 4.84 -14.14
C LEU A 164 10.49 5.85 -14.62
N CYS A 165 10.10 7.12 -14.74
CA CYS A 165 10.95 8.19 -15.26
C CYS A 165 11.64 9.01 -14.16
N ASP A 166 12.70 9.72 -14.55
CA ASP A 166 13.52 10.55 -13.67
C ASP A 166 12.69 11.59 -12.90
N GLU A 167 11.83 12.33 -13.60
CA GLU A 167 10.97 13.37 -13.01
C GLU A 167 10.12 12.82 -11.86
N SER A 168 9.48 11.67 -12.09
CA SER A 168 8.63 11.02 -11.10
C SER A 168 9.42 10.53 -9.88
N VAL A 169 10.65 10.06 -10.07
CA VAL A 169 11.51 9.57 -8.99
C VAL A 169 12.02 10.74 -8.14
N LEU A 170 12.48 11.81 -8.78
CA LEU A 170 12.98 13.01 -8.09
C LEU A 170 11.86 13.71 -7.31
N ALA A 171 10.65 13.81 -7.89
CA ALA A 171 9.48 14.33 -7.18
C ALA A 171 9.15 13.48 -5.94
N ALA A 172 9.18 12.15 -6.06
CA ALA A 172 8.95 11.25 -4.93
C ALA A 172 10.03 11.42 -3.84
N ALA A 173 11.32 11.47 -4.21
CA ALA A 173 12.43 11.62 -3.27
C ALA A 173 12.40 12.96 -2.51
N THR A 174 12.02 14.05 -3.17
CA THR A 174 11.96 15.39 -2.58
C THR A 174 10.71 15.63 -1.74
N SER A 175 9.63 14.88 -1.97
CA SER A 175 8.37 15.03 -1.24
C SER A 175 8.38 14.52 0.21
N SER A 176 9.40 13.74 0.61
CA SER A 176 9.46 13.11 1.93
C SER A 176 10.77 13.37 2.66
N ALA A 177 10.70 14.14 3.75
CA ALA A 177 11.86 14.52 4.55
C ALA A 177 12.45 13.36 5.39
N TYR A 178 11.74 12.25 5.54
CA TYR A 178 12.16 11.11 6.37
C TYR A 178 12.50 9.86 5.56
N LEU A 179 12.60 9.97 4.23
CA LEU A 179 12.91 8.84 3.36
C LEU A 179 14.32 8.33 3.68
N ARG A 180 14.44 7.05 4.06
CA ARG A 180 15.70 6.40 4.45
C ARG A 180 16.05 5.21 3.57
N SER A 181 15.06 4.65 2.89
CA SER A 181 15.21 3.51 1.99
C SER A 181 14.44 3.77 0.72
N PHE A 182 15.15 3.82 -0.40
CA PHE A 182 14.57 3.97 -1.73
C PHE A 182 15.19 2.92 -2.66
N ASP A 183 14.46 1.85 -2.96
CA ASP A 183 14.95 0.78 -3.83
C ASP A 183 14.53 1.02 -5.29
N LEU A 184 15.50 1.34 -6.14
CA LEU A 184 15.33 1.58 -7.58
C LEU A 184 16.03 0.52 -8.44
N LYS A 185 16.43 -0.62 -7.86
CA LYS A 185 17.16 -1.67 -8.59
C LYS A 185 16.36 -2.16 -9.80
N GLY A 186 16.98 -2.16 -10.98
CA GLY A 186 16.34 -2.64 -12.21
C GLY A 186 15.35 -1.66 -12.85
N CYS A 187 15.29 -0.40 -12.41
CA CYS A 187 14.58 0.67 -13.11
C CYS A 187 15.42 1.15 -14.31
N SER A 188 15.26 0.51 -15.46
CA SER A 188 16.13 0.67 -16.63
C SER A 188 15.99 1.99 -17.40
N GLN A 189 15.00 2.83 -17.06
CA GLN A 189 14.79 4.14 -17.71
C GLN A 189 15.41 5.31 -16.93
N LEU A 190 15.98 5.06 -15.75
CA LEU A 190 16.54 6.12 -14.92
C LEU A 190 17.96 6.48 -15.34
N ALA A 191 18.23 7.77 -15.44
CA ALA A 191 19.57 8.31 -15.66
C ALA A 191 20.47 8.04 -14.43
N ALA A 192 21.78 7.90 -14.65
CA ALA A 192 22.73 7.70 -13.57
C ALA A 192 22.73 8.87 -12.58
N GLU A 193 22.56 10.09 -13.10
CA GLU A 193 22.48 11.34 -12.34
C GLU A 193 21.29 11.33 -11.37
N THR A 194 20.14 10.82 -11.81
CA THR A 194 18.96 10.64 -10.95
C THR A 194 19.23 9.71 -9.80
N LEU A 195 19.90 8.58 -10.05
CA LEU A 195 20.23 7.61 -9.02
C LEU A 195 21.18 8.21 -7.98
N THR A 196 22.22 8.91 -8.43
CA THR A 196 23.17 9.62 -7.55
C THR A 196 22.47 10.69 -6.72
N GLU A 197 21.55 11.46 -7.31
CA GLU A 197 20.80 12.49 -6.59
C GLU A 197 19.87 11.89 -5.54
N VAL A 198 19.16 10.81 -5.87
CA VAL A 198 18.33 10.08 -4.90
C VAL A 198 19.19 9.54 -3.75
N GLU A 199 20.33 8.92 -4.04
CA GLU A 199 21.26 8.44 -3.02
C GLU A 199 21.72 9.59 -2.10
N ARG A 200 22.00 10.77 -2.66
CA ARG A 200 22.36 11.97 -1.89
C ARG A 200 21.21 12.46 -1.00
N LEU A 201 19.97 12.43 -1.48
CA LEU A 201 18.78 12.85 -0.73
C LEU A 201 18.42 11.88 0.41
N VAL A 202 18.65 10.59 0.21
CA VAL A 202 18.25 9.53 1.15
C VAL A 202 19.37 9.18 2.15
N SER A 203 20.62 9.53 1.83
CA SER A 203 21.75 9.37 2.75
C SER A 203 21.62 10.36 3.93
N PRO A 204 21.81 9.92 5.18
CA PRO A 204 21.86 10.84 6.31
C PRO A 204 23.02 11.82 6.13
N ALA A 205 22.79 13.11 6.38
CA ALA A 205 23.87 14.07 6.52
C ALA A 205 24.89 13.54 7.55
N PRO A 206 26.20 13.67 7.33
CA PRO A 206 27.19 13.23 8.31
C PRO A 206 26.87 13.92 9.64
N SER A 207 26.64 13.11 10.68
CA SER A 207 26.44 13.63 12.03
C SER A 207 27.64 14.52 12.37
N ALA A 208 27.39 15.79 12.66
CA ALA A 208 28.42 16.65 13.25
C ALA A 208 28.94 15.92 14.49
N GLY A 209 30.19 15.44 14.42
CA GLY A 209 30.83 14.76 15.54
C GLY A 209 30.85 15.71 16.75
N PRO A 210 30.90 15.17 17.98
CA PRO A 210 30.95 16.00 19.17
C PRO A 210 32.16 16.95 19.06
N SER A 211 31.87 18.25 19.09
CA SER A 211 32.88 19.30 19.20
C SER A 211 33.74 19.00 20.43
N SER A 212 35.00 18.64 20.21
CA SER A 212 35.99 18.52 21.27
C SER A 212 36.12 19.88 21.95
N GLU A 213 35.56 20.02 23.15
CA GLU A 213 35.87 21.14 24.03
C GLU A 213 37.38 21.10 24.33
N PRO A 214 38.10 22.22 24.19
CA PRO A 214 39.50 22.27 24.59
C PRO A 214 39.57 22.19 26.11
N ASN A 215 40.20 21.11 26.57
CA ASN A 215 40.55 20.88 27.97
C ASN A 215 41.41 22.07 28.45
N LYS A 216 40.87 22.92 29.34
CA LYS A 216 41.65 23.95 30.01
C LYS A 216 42.54 23.27 31.04
N GLY A 217 43.85 23.34 30.83
CA GLY A 217 44.88 23.03 31.83
C GLY A 217 44.95 24.08 32.93
#